data_AF-A0A6B2CUF8-F1
#
_entry.id   AF-A0A6B2CUF8-F1
#
_cell.length_a   1.000
_cell.length_b   1.000
_cell.length_c   1.000
_cell.angle_alpha   90.00
_cell.angle_beta   90.00
_cell.angle_gamma   90.00
#
_symmetry.space_group_name_H-M   'P 1'
#
loop_
_entity.id
_entity.type
_entity.pdbx_description
1 polymer ?
#
loop_
_entity_poly.entity_id
_entity_poly.type
_entity_poly.pdbx_seq_one_letter_code
_entity_poly.pdbx_strand_id
1 'polypeptide(L)'
;MDSDEIGMLNVEVLYDIVGDLADCRNRLKEGLRGTSHLVKAASVARAVGRCPFEARLIEIMGASDLAASTSVFPGKGQSVHQVLAVAVPRLFVDFIITREFDKALGAVDSYVNAAYNELREARVPPLEEEARTTRGDAVIRSAVKMARVFVQFMRQLDAMQILDVSEARVRAELQLFDYKIHVRGVPDLVVEEPAKRRAVVVEWKTSLGMEGGATPSPDEIAQGYVYSIMVAHRLGFKDGAKAVEECAVFPVVIRDKGRKNPYSISRCFKTAKSTRLSEEKILKEIKLAATHLILSMLNLKKVDSSWDREKEKALCGSGGKVVFRYVPEALRNKGYTLNPHVNTSYPCGSCRLKEACKFYLFSKQNPDEVHQLAWRTRYRVYGVRENALLPFYSIAKMSWVRGFIRLEGGARADFFERIEVDEEELKADLIRSVREEEERRGVPLTVREGKPVTIFLGDSEEIIYSTSFSGNVDKVLREGDELRVVVSFEGKFTKLSYFLLRDLLSREEKLSRGVVAVESNVDLTHIELMAIDAFQRAVKKLAEEEGWNMEEAKRVAFEAGYKVKWRLYRLFGPVI
;
A
#
# COMPACT_ATOMS: atom_id res chain seq x y z
N MET A 1 -10.82 -7.71 -14.20
CA MET A 1 -11.02 -6.35 -14.72
C MET A 1 -11.09 -6.34 -16.24
N ASP A 2 -12.03 -5.60 -16.84
CA ASP A 2 -11.97 -5.26 -18.27
C ASP A 2 -10.75 -4.36 -18.54
N SER A 3 -10.08 -4.54 -19.66
CA SER A 3 -8.92 -3.72 -20.07
C SER A 3 -9.23 -2.22 -20.10
N ASP A 4 -10.47 -1.84 -20.37
CA ASP A 4 -10.91 -0.44 -20.37
C ASP A 4 -11.09 0.15 -18.96
N GLU A 5 -11.21 -0.69 -17.92
CA GLU A 5 -11.31 -0.25 -16.53
C GLU A 5 -9.93 0.07 -15.92
N ILE A 6 -8.84 -0.43 -16.50
CA ILE A 6 -7.48 -0.12 -16.06
C ILE A 6 -7.20 1.37 -16.27
N GLY A 7 -6.81 2.04 -15.19
CA GLY A 7 -6.54 3.47 -15.16
C GLY A 7 -7.75 4.35 -15.50
N MET A 8 -8.98 3.81 -15.49
CA MET A 8 -10.20 4.52 -15.90
C MET A 8 -10.34 5.86 -15.16
N LEU A 9 -10.21 5.83 -13.83
CA LEU A 9 -10.34 7.03 -13.00
C LEU A 9 -9.15 7.99 -13.16
N ASN A 10 -8.00 7.50 -13.60
CA ASN A 10 -6.85 8.36 -13.92
C ASN A 10 -7.03 9.08 -15.26
N VAL A 11 -7.65 8.41 -16.24
CA VAL A 11 -7.91 8.95 -17.58
C VAL A 11 -8.92 10.11 -17.51
N GLU A 12 -9.93 10.02 -16.64
CA GLU A 12 -10.93 11.08 -16.41
C GLU A 12 -10.30 12.44 -16.11
N VAL A 13 -9.17 12.45 -15.39
CA VAL A 13 -8.50 13.68 -14.92
C VAL A 13 -7.32 14.11 -15.80
N LEU A 14 -7.07 13.44 -16.94
CA LEU A 14 -5.98 13.86 -17.84
C LEU A 14 -6.19 15.26 -18.39
N TYR A 15 -7.44 15.65 -18.65
CA TYR A 15 -7.76 17.01 -19.12
C TYR A 15 -7.36 18.06 -18.09
N ASP A 16 -7.62 17.81 -16.80
CA ASP A 16 -7.22 18.68 -15.69
C ASP A 16 -5.69 18.80 -15.53
N ILE A 17 -4.92 17.87 -16.10
CA ILE A 17 -3.45 17.85 -16.02
C ILE A 17 -2.81 18.50 -17.25
N VAL A 18 -3.21 18.12 -18.47
CA VAL A 18 -2.53 18.57 -19.70
C VAL A 18 -3.36 19.51 -20.57
N GLY A 19 -4.57 19.88 -20.13
CA GLY A 19 -5.46 20.79 -20.86
C GLY A 19 -5.81 20.27 -22.25
N ASP A 20 -5.80 21.15 -23.24
CA ASP A 20 -6.24 20.89 -24.62
C ASP A 20 -5.24 20.08 -25.47
N LEU A 21 -4.09 19.66 -24.93
CA LEU A 21 -3.07 18.88 -25.63
C LEU A 21 -3.54 17.45 -25.95
N ALA A 22 -4.36 17.28 -27.00
CA ALA A 22 -5.03 16.03 -27.35
C ALA A 22 -4.05 14.86 -27.62
N ASP A 23 -2.99 15.11 -28.41
CA ASP A 23 -1.99 14.08 -28.72
C ASP A 23 -1.24 13.63 -27.47
N CYS A 24 -0.92 14.56 -26.58
CA CYS A 24 -0.36 14.22 -25.27
C CYS A 24 -1.34 13.35 -24.46
N ARG A 25 -2.61 13.76 -24.34
CA ARG A 25 -3.62 12.99 -23.61
C ARG A 25 -3.74 11.56 -24.13
N ASN A 26 -3.77 11.37 -25.45
CA ASN A 26 -3.89 10.05 -26.06
C ASN A 26 -2.70 9.14 -25.68
N ARG A 27 -1.46 9.67 -25.76
CA ARG A 27 -0.25 8.92 -25.37
C ARG A 27 -0.19 8.62 -23.88
N LEU A 28 -0.61 9.56 -23.03
CA LEU A 28 -0.67 9.33 -21.59
C LEU A 28 -1.76 8.31 -21.23
N LYS A 29 -2.90 8.31 -21.93
CA LYS A 29 -3.96 7.29 -21.77
C LYS A 29 -3.44 5.90 -22.11
N GLU A 30 -2.75 5.74 -23.24
CA GLU A 30 -2.11 4.48 -23.62
C GLU A 30 -1.09 4.02 -22.57
N GLY A 31 -0.26 4.93 -22.09
CA GLY A 31 0.74 4.62 -21.07
C GLY A 31 0.16 4.25 -19.71
N LEU A 32 -0.89 4.94 -19.25
CA LEU A 32 -1.61 4.57 -18.03
C LEU A 32 -2.20 3.16 -18.15
N ARG A 33 -2.87 2.86 -19.27
CA ARG A 33 -3.43 1.53 -19.51
C ARG A 33 -2.36 0.45 -19.60
N GLY A 34 -1.18 0.76 -20.13
CA GLY A 34 -0.10 -0.19 -20.35
C GLY A 34 0.86 -0.40 -19.18
N THR A 35 0.81 0.43 -18.14
CA THR A 35 1.76 0.33 -17.01
C THR A 35 1.24 -0.56 -15.88
N SER A 36 2.13 -1.37 -15.31
CA SER A 36 1.86 -2.11 -14.06
C SER A 36 2.21 -1.30 -12.81
N HIS A 37 2.61 -0.02 -12.95
CA HIS A 37 2.93 0.81 -11.81
C HIS A 37 1.70 1.07 -10.92
N LEU A 38 1.93 0.98 -9.60
CA LEU A 38 0.98 1.36 -8.56
C LEU A 38 1.69 2.26 -7.56
N VAL A 39 1.13 3.43 -7.25
CA VAL A 39 1.65 4.35 -6.22
C VAL A 39 1.09 3.99 -4.85
N LYS A 40 1.79 4.37 -3.79
CA LYS A 40 1.35 4.09 -2.42
C LYS A 40 0.16 4.97 -2.04
N ALA A 41 -0.86 4.38 -1.42
CA ALA A 41 -2.00 5.13 -0.88
C ALA A 41 -1.57 6.27 0.06
N ALA A 42 -0.55 6.04 0.90
CA ALA A 42 0.02 7.07 1.77
C ALA A 42 0.69 8.22 1.00
N SER A 43 1.27 7.98 -0.18
CA SER A 43 1.85 9.04 -1.04
C SER A 43 0.74 9.88 -1.67
N VAL A 44 -0.34 9.24 -2.13
CA VAL A 44 -1.54 9.93 -2.63
C VAL A 44 -2.17 10.78 -1.53
N ALA A 45 -2.36 10.21 -0.34
CA ALA A 45 -2.91 10.91 0.81
C ALA A 45 -2.06 12.12 1.24
N ARG A 46 -0.72 11.99 1.24
CA ARG A 46 0.18 13.13 1.48
C ARG A 46 0.04 14.21 0.43
N ALA A 47 -0.13 13.86 -0.85
CA ALA A 47 -0.32 14.85 -1.91
C ALA A 47 -1.63 15.63 -1.75
N VAL A 48 -2.68 14.96 -1.30
CA VAL A 48 -4.02 15.56 -1.07
C VAL A 48 -4.06 16.37 0.22
N GLY A 49 -3.69 15.78 1.35
CA GLY A 49 -3.85 16.40 2.66
C GLY A 49 -2.74 17.37 3.07
N ARG A 50 -1.50 17.15 2.61
CA ARG A 50 -0.32 17.80 3.18
C ARG A 50 0.52 18.57 2.18
N CYS A 51 1.22 17.89 1.28
CA CYS A 51 2.11 18.53 0.31
C CYS A 51 2.35 17.62 -0.90
N PRO A 52 1.94 18.02 -2.12
CA PRO A 52 2.18 17.23 -3.34
C PRO A 52 3.67 17.12 -3.71
N PHE A 53 4.47 18.12 -3.35
CA PHE A 53 5.92 18.07 -3.55
C PHE A 53 6.59 17.04 -2.63
N GLU A 54 6.16 16.96 -1.37
CA GLU A 54 6.63 15.95 -0.41
C GLU A 54 6.31 14.55 -0.91
N ALA A 55 5.06 14.32 -1.34
CA ALA A 55 4.63 13.05 -1.93
C ALA A 55 5.48 12.66 -3.15
N ARG A 56 5.73 13.60 -4.06
CA ARG A 56 6.58 13.37 -5.24
C ARG A 56 8.03 13.05 -4.85
N LEU A 57 8.59 13.76 -3.88
CA LEU A 57 9.96 13.51 -3.41
C LEU A 57 10.10 12.10 -2.81
N ILE A 58 9.13 11.65 -2.04
CA ILE A 58 9.11 10.31 -1.43
C ILE A 58 8.91 9.22 -2.48
N GLU A 59 7.91 9.38 -3.35
CA GLU A 59 7.49 8.34 -4.29
C GLU A 59 8.44 8.21 -5.49
N ILE A 60 8.93 9.35 -6.00
CA ILE A 60 9.71 9.43 -7.25
C ILE A 60 11.20 9.55 -6.96
N MET A 61 11.58 10.44 -6.04
CA MET A 61 13.00 10.74 -5.83
C MET A 61 13.67 9.81 -4.83
N GLY A 62 12.91 9.21 -3.92
CA GLY A 62 13.43 8.45 -2.77
C GLY A 62 13.90 9.33 -1.62
N ALA A 63 13.46 10.59 -1.55
CA ALA A 63 13.84 11.47 -0.47
C ALA A 63 13.19 11.00 0.84
N SER A 64 14.05 10.75 1.84
CA SER A 64 13.78 10.01 3.09
C SER A 64 12.43 10.28 3.79
N ASP A 65 11.65 9.21 3.90
CA ASP A 65 10.94 8.84 5.13
C ASP A 65 10.97 7.31 5.20
N LEU A 66 11.78 6.71 6.08
CA LEU A 66 11.89 5.24 6.19
C LEU A 66 10.49 4.60 6.44
N ALA A 67 9.57 5.33 7.09
CA ALA A 67 8.19 4.92 7.29
C ALA A 67 7.36 4.88 5.98
N ALA A 68 7.72 5.66 4.96
CA ALA A 68 7.09 5.59 3.65
C ALA A 68 7.50 4.32 2.88
N SER A 69 8.73 3.82 3.08
CA SER A 69 9.20 2.56 2.49
C SER A 69 8.38 1.34 2.93
N THR A 70 7.84 1.39 4.14
CA THR A 70 7.19 0.27 4.85
C THR A 70 5.66 0.28 4.73
N SER A 71 5.02 1.38 4.33
CA SER A 71 3.54 1.51 4.24
C SER A 71 2.76 0.55 3.31
N VAL A 72 3.43 -0.43 2.69
CA VAL A 72 2.87 -1.33 1.66
C VAL A 72 2.89 -2.80 2.05
N PHE A 73 3.37 -3.12 3.25
CA PHE A 73 3.40 -4.48 3.76
C PHE A 73 2.51 -4.59 5.00
N PRO A 74 1.72 -5.67 5.12
CA PRO A 74 0.95 -5.99 6.31
C PRO A 74 1.82 -6.00 7.58
N GLY A 75 1.25 -5.54 8.69
CA GLY A 75 1.86 -5.67 10.01
C GLY A 75 3.08 -4.80 10.24
N LYS A 76 3.27 -3.72 9.47
CA LYS A 76 4.34 -2.74 9.72
C LYS A 76 3.91 -1.57 10.60
N GLY A 77 2.62 -1.51 10.96
CA GLY A 77 2.11 -0.58 11.96
C GLY A 77 2.83 -0.74 13.29
N GLN A 78 2.66 0.25 14.17
CA GLN A 78 3.12 0.11 15.55
C GLN A 78 2.51 -1.16 16.17
N SER A 79 3.17 -1.76 17.16
CA SER A 79 2.70 -2.98 17.86
C SER A 79 1.21 -2.97 18.21
N VAL A 80 0.63 -1.79 18.49
CA VAL A 80 -0.81 -1.60 18.70
C VAL A 80 -1.65 -2.05 17.50
N HIS A 81 -1.28 -1.70 16.27
CA HIS A 81 -2.00 -2.09 15.06
C HIS A 81 -1.96 -3.60 14.86
N GLN A 82 -0.79 -4.24 15.05
CA GLN A 82 -0.65 -5.69 14.93
C GLN A 82 -1.54 -6.43 15.93
N VAL A 83 -1.58 -5.95 17.18
CA VAL A 83 -2.46 -6.51 18.21
C VAL A 83 -3.93 -6.33 17.86
N LEU A 84 -4.32 -5.14 17.39
CA LEU A 84 -5.69 -4.86 16.95
C LEU A 84 -6.09 -5.70 15.73
N ALA A 85 -5.17 -5.92 14.78
CA ALA A 85 -5.40 -6.73 13.60
C ALA A 85 -5.74 -8.20 13.91
N VAL A 86 -5.33 -8.71 15.07
CA VAL A 86 -5.69 -10.05 15.57
C VAL A 86 -6.89 -9.99 16.52
N ALA A 87 -6.84 -9.11 17.53
CA ALA A 87 -7.86 -9.07 18.59
C ALA A 87 -9.25 -8.63 18.08
N VAL A 88 -9.31 -7.62 17.22
CA VAL A 88 -10.59 -7.04 16.76
C VAL A 88 -11.36 -8.03 15.87
N PRO A 89 -10.75 -8.70 14.88
CA PRO A 89 -11.45 -9.72 14.11
C PRO A 89 -12.03 -10.86 14.95
N ARG A 90 -11.31 -11.32 15.98
CA ARG A 90 -11.79 -12.35 16.93
C ARG A 90 -12.98 -11.85 17.74
N LEU A 91 -12.87 -10.67 18.37
CA LEU A 91 -13.98 -10.03 19.08
C LEU A 91 -15.22 -9.85 18.20
N PHE A 92 -15.01 -9.51 16.92
CA PHE A 92 -16.09 -9.28 15.98
C PHE A 92 -16.91 -10.55 15.75
N VAL A 93 -16.23 -11.67 15.51
CA VAL A 93 -16.85 -12.97 15.23
C VAL A 93 -17.49 -13.58 16.47
N ASP A 94 -16.88 -13.41 17.64
CA ASP A 94 -17.38 -14.08 18.84
C ASP A 94 -18.61 -13.37 19.44
N PHE A 95 -18.71 -12.04 19.26
CA PHE A 95 -19.75 -11.25 19.93
C PHE A 95 -20.46 -10.21 19.06
N ILE A 96 -19.79 -9.58 18.09
CA ILE A 96 -20.39 -8.44 17.36
C ILE A 96 -21.39 -8.92 16.31
N ILE A 97 -21.07 -9.98 15.56
CA ILE A 97 -21.98 -10.63 14.60
C ILE A 97 -23.29 -11.10 15.27
N THR A 98 -23.23 -11.54 16.52
CA THR A 98 -24.39 -11.96 17.32
C THR A 98 -25.05 -10.80 18.09
N ARG A 99 -24.61 -9.55 17.86
CA ARG A 99 -25.06 -8.31 18.53
C ARG A 99 -24.90 -8.33 20.06
N GLU A 100 -24.00 -9.14 20.59
CA GLU A 100 -23.66 -9.20 22.02
C GLU A 100 -22.65 -8.13 22.44
N PHE A 101 -22.92 -6.86 22.10
CA PHE A 101 -21.98 -5.74 22.26
C PHE A 101 -21.49 -5.52 23.70
N ASP A 102 -22.33 -5.76 24.70
CA ASP A 102 -21.95 -5.58 26.11
C ASP A 102 -20.98 -6.68 26.57
N LYS A 103 -21.15 -7.93 26.08
CA LYS A 103 -20.16 -9.01 26.28
C LYS A 103 -18.86 -8.70 25.55
N ALA A 104 -18.95 -8.22 24.30
CA ALA A 104 -17.79 -7.80 23.52
C ALA A 104 -16.97 -6.74 24.29
N LEU A 105 -17.63 -5.72 24.87
CA LEU A 105 -16.99 -4.70 25.70
C LEU A 105 -16.30 -5.27 26.93
N GLY A 106 -16.95 -6.22 27.63
CA GLY A 106 -16.39 -6.91 28.78
C GLY A 106 -15.19 -7.80 28.43
N ALA A 107 -15.12 -8.30 27.20
CA ALA A 107 -14.07 -9.20 26.73
C ALA A 107 -12.86 -8.48 26.08
N VAL A 108 -12.91 -7.17 25.82
CA VAL A 108 -11.84 -6.48 25.08
C VAL A 108 -10.45 -6.72 25.68
N ASP A 109 -10.32 -6.60 26.99
CA ASP A 109 -9.03 -6.73 27.67
C ASP A 109 -8.44 -8.14 27.49
N SER A 110 -9.24 -9.20 27.60
CA SER A 110 -8.73 -10.56 27.44
C SER A 110 -8.27 -10.84 26.01
N TYR A 111 -9.01 -10.41 25.00
CA TYR A 111 -8.66 -10.60 23.59
C TYR A 111 -7.41 -9.81 23.20
N VAL A 112 -7.28 -8.58 23.67
CA VAL A 112 -6.09 -7.76 23.41
C VAL A 112 -4.85 -8.37 24.08
N ASN A 113 -4.97 -8.83 25.33
CA ASN A 113 -3.86 -9.49 26.03
C ASN A 113 -3.47 -10.82 25.37
N ALA A 114 -4.45 -11.64 24.96
CA ALA A 114 -4.21 -12.89 24.26
C ALA A 114 -3.45 -12.66 22.94
N ALA A 115 -3.93 -11.74 22.11
CA ALA A 115 -3.28 -11.38 20.84
C ALA A 115 -1.86 -10.84 21.05
N TYR A 116 -1.65 -9.98 22.06
CA TYR A 116 -0.32 -9.47 22.39
C TYR A 116 0.65 -10.59 22.80
N ASN A 117 0.21 -11.49 23.69
CA ASN A 117 1.05 -12.59 24.17
C ASN A 117 1.41 -13.56 23.03
N GLU A 118 0.43 -13.93 22.21
CA GLU A 118 0.62 -14.82 21.07
C GLU A 118 1.63 -14.25 20.05
N LEU A 119 1.44 -12.99 19.61
CA LEU A 119 2.35 -12.35 18.66
C LEU A 119 3.76 -12.15 19.24
N ARG A 120 3.86 -11.90 20.55
CA ARG A 120 5.14 -11.80 21.26
C ARG A 120 5.86 -13.15 21.32
N GLU A 121 5.16 -14.22 21.66
CA GLU A 121 5.72 -15.58 21.74
C GLU A 121 6.20 -16.07 20.38
N ALA A 122 5.46 -15.74 19.32
CA ALA A 122 5.85 -16.00 17.93
C ALA A 122 6.96 -15.06 17.40
N ARG A 123 7.44 -14.12 18.22
CA ARG A 123 8.49 -13.15 17.90
C ARG A 123 8.17 -12.37 16.63
N VAL A 124 6.97 -11.80 16.56
CA VAL A 124 6.55 -10.90 15.48
C VAL A 124 7.18 -9.52 15.71
N PRO A 125 8.01 -8.97 14.82
CA PRO A 125 8.57 -7.63 15.00
C PRO A 125 7.53 -6.54 14.70
N PRO A 126 7.52 -5.39 15.41
CA PRO A 126 8.47 -4.97 16.43
C PRO A 126 8.12 -5.41 17.86
N LEU A 127 7.04 -6.16 18.10
CA LEU A 127 6.61 -6.59 19.44
C LEU A 127 7.71 -7.28 20.23
N GLU A 128 8.53 -8.13 19.59
CA GLU A 128 9.68 -8.78 20.26
C GLU A 128 10.68 -7.75 20.81
N GLU A 129 11.00 -6.72 20.03
CA GLU A 129 11.96 -5.68 20.40
C GLU A 129 11.38 -4.75 21.48
N GLU A 130 10.08 -4.42 21.39
CA GLU A 130 9.40 -3.53 22.33
C GLU A 130 9.06 -4.19 23.68
N ALA A 131 8.83 -5.51 23.71
CA ALA A 131 8.51 -6.27 24.93
C ALA A 131 9.64 -6.26 25.97
N ARG A 132 10.88 -5.95 25.57
CA ARG A 132 12.04 -5.81 26.48
C ARG A 132 12.07 -4.45 27.21
N THR A 133 11.02 -3.65 27.07
CA THR A 133 10.92 -2.29 27.61
C THR A 133 9.55 -2.05 28.26
N THR A 134 9.37 -0.95 29.01
CA THR A 134 8.08 -0.52 29.58
C THR A 134 7.00 -0.15 28.53
N ARG A 135 7.34 -0.28 27.24
CA ARG A 135 6.47 0.04 26.10
C ARG A 135 5.36 -0.99 25.89
N GLY A 136 5.53 -2.24 26.34
CA GLY A 136 4.51 -3.29 26.23
C GLY A 136 3.17 -2.91 26.85
N ASP A 137 3.16 -2.42 28.08
CA ASP A 137 1.90 -2.02 28.74
C ASP A 137 1.24 -0.82 28.04
N ALA A 138 2.02 0.07 27.44
CA ALA A 138 1.49 1.20 26.68
C ALA A 138 0.80 0.73 25.39
N VAL A 139 1.33 -0.32 24.75
CA VAL A 139 0.72 -0.97 23.59
C VAL A 139 -0.63 -1.57 23.96
N ILE A 140 -0.67 -2.38 25.02
CA ILE A 140 -1.91 -3.04 25.49
C ILE A 140 -2.97 -1.99 25.85
N ARG A 141 -2.63 -0.98 26.67
CA ARG A 141 -3.58 0.08 27.05
C ARG A 141 -4.15 0.83 25.85
N SER A 142 -3.32 1.13 24.85
CA SER A 142 -3.75 1.83 23.63
C SER A 142 -4.68 0.95 22.80
N ALA A 143 -4.31 -0.34 22.61
CA ALA A 143 -5.12 -1.31 21.90
C ALA A 143 -6.48 -1.54 22.58
N VAL A 144 -6.52 -1.74 23.90
CA VAL A 144 -7.78 -1.87 24.66
C VAL A 144 -8.70 -0.66 24.43
N LYS A 145 -8.14 0.55 24.53
CA LYS A 145 -8.94 1.77 24.35
C LYS A 145 -9.51 1.87 22.94
N MET A 146 -8.71 1.58 21.92
CA MET A 146 -9.14 1.63 20.52
C MET A 146 -10.16 0.53 20.19
N ALA A 147 -9.96 -0.69 20.69
CA ALA A 147 -10.90 -1.80 20.52
C ALA A 147 -12.26 -1.52 21.20
N ARG A 148 -12.28 -0.93 22.41
CA ARG A 148 -13.53 -0.50 23.05
C ARG A 148 -14.30 0.54 22.21
N VAL A 149 -13.58 1.51 21.64
CA VAL A 149 -14.19 2.50 20.72
C VAL A 149 -14.74 1.82 19.48
N PHE A 150 -14.02 0.84 18.92
CA PHE A 150 -14.50 0.06 17.78
C PHE A 150 -15.80 -0.69 18.10
N VAL A 151 -15.89 -1.39 19.24
CA VAL A 151 -17.11 -2.11 19.64
C VAL A 151 -18.30 -1.14 19.78
N GLN A 152 -18.11 0.00 20.43
CA GLN A 152 -19.15 1.04 20.54
C GLN A 152 -19.55 1.61 19.18
N PHE A 153 -18.58 1.79 18.29
CA PHE A 153 -18.82 2.25 16.93
C PHE A 153 -19.64 1.24 16.12
N MET A 154 -19.32 -0.06 16.18
CA MET A 154 -20.12 -1.10 15.53
C MET A 154 -21.56 -1.12 16.06
N ARG A 155 -21.75 -0.98 17.37
CA ARG A 155 -23.09 -0.84 17.98
C ARG A 155 -23.86 0.34 17.42
N GLN A 156 -23.19 1.48 17.20
CA GLN A 156 -23.81 2.66 16.61
C GLN A 156 -24.20 2.43 15.14
N LEU A 157 -23.34 1.79 14.34
CA LEU A 157 -23.65 1.51 12.94
C LEU A 157 -24.85 0.55 12.78
N ASP A 158 -24.91 -0.50 13.61
CA ASP A 158 -26.03 -1.45 13.64
C ASP A 158 -27.33 -0.74 14.06
N ALA A 159 -27.29 0.05 15.14
CA ALA A 159 -28.45 0.81 15.61
C ALA A 159 -28.96 1.84 14.58
N MET A 160 -28.06 2.44 13.80
CA MET A 160 -28.41 3.37 12.72
C MET A 160 -28.78 2.67 11.40
N GLN A 161 -28.70 1.33 11.34
CA GLN A 161 -28.92 0.53 10.13
C GLN A 161 -28.03 0.96 8.94
N ILE A 162 -26.84 1.50 9.24
CA ILE A 162 -25.85 1.85 8.22
C ILE A 162 -25.22 0.57 7.67
N LEU A 163 -24.91 -0.38 8.55
CA LEU A 163 -24.31 -1.66 8.24
C LEU A 163 -25.02 -2.74 9.06
N ASP A 164 -25.37 -3.86 8.42
CA ASP A 164 -25.89 -5.02 9.15
C ASP A 164 -24.74 -5.88 9.67
N VAL A 165 -24.41 -5.74 10.95
CA VAL A 165 -23.23 -6.43 11.51
C VAL A 165 -23.37 -7.95 11.54
N SER A 166 -24.59 -8.49 11.48
CA SER A 166 -24.79 -9.94 11.46
C SER A 166 -24.48 -10.58 10.11
N GLU A 167 -24.54 -9.79 9.03
CA GLU A 167 -24.22 -10.22 7.66
C GLU A 167 -22.84 -9.70 7.19
N ALA A 168 -22.17 -8.92 8.04
CA ALA A 168 -20.88 -8.32 7.74
C ALA A 168 -19.72 -9.28 8.03
N ARG A 169 -18.60 -9.00 7.37
CA ARG A 169 -17.32 -9.69 7.50
C ARG A 169 -16.26 -8.68 7.85
N VAL A 170 -15.23 -9.12 8.57
CA VAL A 170 -14.11 -8.26 8.97
C VAL A 170 -12.80 -8.76 8.36
N ARG A 171 -12.03 -7.84 7.78
CA ARG A 171 -10.71 -8.09 7.18
C ARG A 171 -9.72 -7.12 7.80
N ALA A 172 -8.66 -7.64 8.40
CA ALA A 172 -7.56 -6.83 8.91
C ALA A 172 -6.39 -6.88 7.93
N GLU A 173 -5.67 -5.75 7.79
CA GLU A 173 -4.47 -5.64 6.95
C GLU A 173 -4.70 -6.14 5.50
N LEU A 174 -5.87 -5.80 4.94
CA LEU A 174 -6.26 -6.26 3.61
C LEU A 174 -5.38 -5.60 2.54
N GLN A 175 -4.51 -6.37 1.89
CA GLN A 175 -3.66 -5.84 0.82
C GLN A 175 -4.47 -5.64 -0.46
N LEU A 176 -4.46 -4.41 -0.99
CA LEU A 176 -5.21 -4.06 -2.19
C LEU A 176 -4.28 -3.52 -3.29
N PHE A 177 -4.42 -4.07 -4.49
CA PHE A 177 -3.75 -3.64 -5.71
C PHE A 177 -4.79 -3.09 -6.69
N ASP A 178 -4.95 -1.78 -6.73
CA ASP A 178 -6.03 -1.15 -7.46
C ASP A 178 -5.54 -0.48 -8.75
N TYR A 179 -5.67 -1.22 -9.85
CA TYR A 179 -5.31 -0.74 -11.18
C TYR A 179 -6.33 0.23 -11.79
N LYS A 180 -7.53 0.43 -11.21
CA LYS A 180 -8.50 1.42 -11.71
C LYS A 180 -8.07 2.86 -11.40
N ILE A 181 -7.31 3.05 -10.31
CA ILE A 181 -6.70 4.34 -9.89
C ILE A 181 -5.16 4.31 -9.83
N HIS A 182 -4.55 3.16 -10.16
CA HIS A 182 -3.12 2.88 -10.00
C HIS A 182 -2.58 3.10 -8.58
N VAL A 183 -3.31 2.64 -7.57
CA VAL A 183 -2.93 2.75 -6.17
C VAL A 183 -2.77 1.38 -5.56
N ARG A 184 -1.81 1.22 -4.65
CA ARG A 184 -1.75 0.08 -3.74
C ARG A 184 -1.68 0.52 -2.29
N GLY A 185 -2.19 -0.31 -1.40
CA GLY A 185 -2.16 -0.02 0.03
C GLY A 185 -2.79 -1.11 0.87
N VAL A 186 -2.74 -0.89 2.18
CA VAL A 186 -3.19 -1.84 3.20
C VAL A 186 -4.02 -1.05 4.21
N PRO A 187 -5.36 -0.97 4.06
CA PRO A 187 -6.24 -0.52 5.14
C PRO A 187 -6.02 -1.36 6.40
N ASP A 188 -6.02 -0.70 7.55
CA ASP A 188 -5.80 -1.39 8.83
C ASP A 188 -6.94 -2.39 9.13
N LEU A 189 -8.20 -1.98 8.94
CA LEU A 189 -9.37 -2.84 9.12
C LEU A 189 -10.51 -2.42 8.18
N VAL A 190 -11.17 -3.41 7.58
CA VAL A 190 -12.38 -3.25 6.77
C VAL A 190 -13.48 -4.10 7.38
N VAL A 191 -14.65 -3.51 7.61
CA VAL A 191 -15.88 -4.26 7.90
C VAL A 191 -16.80 -4.09 6.70
N GLU A 192 -17.06 -5.18 5.98
CA GLU A 192 -17.79 -5.18 4.71
C GLU A 192 -19.03 -6.08 4.78
N GLU A 193 -20.10 -5.65 4.13
CA GLU A 193 -21.32 -6.40 3.88
C GLU A 193 -21.47 -6.59 2.36
N PRO A 194 -20.82 -7.61 1.77
CA PRO A 194 -20.71 -7.72 0.31
C PRO A 194 -22.05 -7.81 -0.40
N ALA A 195 -23.05 -8.48 0.19
CA ALA A 195 -24.38 -8.64 -0.40
C ALA A 195 -25.09 -7.30 -0.65
N LYS A 196 -24.88 -6.31 0.22
CA LYS A 196 -25.41 -4.95 0.07
C LYS A 196 -24.39 -3.96 -0.51
N ARG A 197 -23.17 -4.44 -0.81
CA ARG A 197 -22.04 -3.64 -1.28
C ARG A 197 -21.77 -2.44 -0.37
N ARG A 198 -21.84 -2.66 0.94
CA ARG A 198 -21.54 -1.65 1.96
C ARG A 198 -20.26 -1.99 2.70
N ALA A 199 -19.51 -0.97 3.12
CA ALA A 199 -18.39 -1.18 4.02
C ALA A 199 -18.05 0.08 4.82
N VAL A 200 -17.33 -0.15 5.92
CA VAL A 200 -16.59 0.88 6.63
C VAL A 200 -15.11 0.54 6.65
N VAL A 201 -14.29 1.53 6.33
CA VAL A 201 -12.84 1.44 6.45
C VAL A 201 -12.40 2.13 7.73
N VAL A 202 -11.68 1.40 8.57
CA VAL A 202 -11.15 1.92 9.83
C VAL A 202 -9.64 2.08 9.70
N GLU A 203 -9.17 3.31 9.94
CA GLU A 203 -7.75 3.63 10.05
C GLU A 203 -7.40 3.83 11.53
N TRP A 204 -6.49 3.02 12.04
CA TRP A 204 -5.95 3.15 13.39
C TRP A 204 -4.87 4.24 13.39
N LYS A 205 -4.91 5.15 14.37
CA LYS A 205 -3.81 6.10 14.60
C LYS A 205 -3.48 6.19 16.08
N THR A 206 -2.21 6.00 16.43
CA THR A 206 -1.76 5.91 17.81
C THR A 206 -1.00 7.17 18.23
N SER A 207 -1.14 7.57 19.50
CA SER A 207 -0.37 8.65 20.10
C SER A 207 1.08 8.28 20.42
N LEU A 208 1.42 6.99 20.31
CA LEU A 208 2.78 6.46 20.40
C LEU A 208 3.57 6.63 19.08
N GLY A 209 2.91 7.05 17.99
CA GLY A 209 3.51 7.38 16.70
C GLY A 209 4.11 8.79 16.63
N MET A 210 5.00 9.01 15.65
CA MET A 210 5.62 10.33 15.41
C MET A 210 4.60 11.43 15.02
N GLU A 211 3.38 11.05 14.64
CA GLU A 211 2.33 11.96 14.14
C GLU A 211 1.06 11.97 15.02
N GLY A 212 1.10 11.31 16.19
CA GLY A 212 -0.06 10.97 17.02
C GLY A 212 -0.68 12.10 17.84
N GLY A 213 -1.23 13.12 17.17
CA GLY A 213 -2.03 14.18 17.78
C GLY A 213 -3.46 13.74 18.19
N ALA A 214 -4.15 14.55 19.00
CA ALA A 214 -5.53 14.28 19.42
C ALA A 214 -6.59 14.47 18.31
N THR A 215 -6.20 15.06 17.17
CA THR A 215 -7.04 15.27 15.99
C THR A 215 -6.29 14.78 14.77
N PRO A 216 -6.92 14.01 13.86
CA PRO A 216 -6.27 13.58 12.63
C PRO A 216 -5.78 14.74 11.76
N SER A 217 -4.58 14.60 11.23
CA SER A 217 -4.06 15.48 10.20
C SER A 217 -4.84 15.30 8.89
N PRO A 218 -4.84 16.30 7.99
CA PRO A 218 -5.53 16.20 6.71
C PRO A 218 -5.11 15.00 5.85
N ASP A 219 -3.84 14.60 5.88
CA ASP A 219 -3.33 13.44 5.14
C ASP A 219 -3.76 12.11 5.76
N GLU A 220 -3.87 12.01 7.08
CA GLU A 220 -4.46 10.83 7.74
C GLU A 220 -5.95 10.67 7.38
N ILE A 221 -6.69 11.78 7.26
CA ILE A 221 -8.08 11.76 6.78
C ILE A 221 -8.14 11.31 5.32
N ALA A 222 -7.32 11.91 4.45
CA ALA A 222 -7.29 11.57 3.03
C ALA A 222 -6.91 10.10 2.78
N GLN A 223 -6.05 9.52 3.62
CA GLN A 223 -5.66 8.11 3.53
C GLN A 223 -6.86 7.18 3.66
N GLY A 224 -7.75 7.43 4.63
CA GLY A 224 -8.98 6.65 4.78
C GLY A 224 -9.89 6.71 3.53
N TYR A 225 -9.97 7.88 2.88
CA TYR A 225 -10.73 8.02 1.64
C TYR A 225 -10.10 7.27 0.46
N VAL A 226 -8.77 7.26 0.34
CA VAL A 226 -8.07 6.46 -0.67
C VAL A 226 -8.42 4.99 -0.50
N TYR A 227 -8.34 4.47 0.72
CA TYR A 227 -8.73 3.08 1.01
C TYR A 227 -10.21 2.80 0.77
N SER A 228 -11.09 3.75 1.07
CA SER A 228 -12.53 3.60 0.83
C SER A 228 -12.85 3.45 -0.66
N ILE A 229 -12.15 4.17 -1.54
CA ILE A 229 -12.27 4.01 -3.00
C ILE A 229 -11.82 2.60 -3.42
N MET A 230 -10.69 2.12 -2.91
CA MET A 230 -10.16 0.80 -3.24
C MET A 230 -11.09 -0.32 -2.76
N VAL A 231 -11.66 -0.19 -1.56
CA VAL A 231 -12.64 -1.13 -1.01
C VAL A 231 -13.94 -1.08 -1.81
N ALA A 232 -14.37 0.08 -2.28
CA ALA A 232 -15.53 0.16 -3.18
C ALA A 232 -15.28 -0.62 -4.49
N HIS A 233 -14.09 -0.53 -5.08
CA HIS A 233 -13.78 -1.36 -6.26
C HIS A 233 -13.80 -2.87 -5.94
N ARG A 234 -13.29 -3.27 -4.78
CA ARG A 234 -13.42 -4.66 -4.28
C ARG A 234 -14.87 -5.11 -4.16
N LEU A 235 -15.78 -4.22 -3.75
CA LEU A 235 -17.23 -4.48 -3.70
C LEU A 235 -17.93 -4.38 -5.08
N GLY A 236 -17.16 -4.40 -6.17
CA GLY A 236 -17.65 -4.42 -7.54
C GLY A 236 -18.10 -3.06 -8.08
N PHE A 237 -17.81 -1.95 -7.40
CA PHE A 237 -18.07 -0.62 -7.97
C PHE A 237 -17.06 -0.31 -9.09
N LYS A 238 -17.54 0.24 -10.21
CA LYS A 238 -16.66 0.72 -11.28
C LYS A 238 -16.03 2.06 -10.92
N ASP A 239 -16.84 3.01 -10.45
CA ASP A 239 -16.38 4.28 -9.91
C ASP A 239 -16.46 4.25 -8.39
N GLY A 240 -15.34 3.88 -7.75
CA GLY A 240 -15.24 3.82 -6.29
C GLY A 240 -15.32 5.20 -5.63
N ALA A 241 -14.94 6.28 -6.32
CA ALA A 241 -15.07 7.63 -5.76
C ALA A 241 -16.56 8.04 -5.64
N LYS A 242 -17.35 7.75 -6.68
CA LYS A 242 -18.79 7.94 -6.64
C LYS A 242 -19.46 7.08 -5.58
N ALA A 243 -19.06 5.82 -5.44
CA ALA A 243 -19.59 4.92 -4.41
C ALA A 243 -19.33 5.43 -2.97
N VAL A 244 -18.15 6.01 -2.73
CA VAL A 244 -17.83 6.65 -1.45
C VAL A 244 -18.71 7.88 -1.23
N GLU A 245 -18.89 8.70 -2.26
CA GLU A 245 -19.82 9.81 -2.22
C GLU A 245 -21.23 9.32 -1.83
N GLU A 246 -21.74 8.30 -2.50
CA GLU A 246 -23.09 7.73 -2.30
C GLU A 246 -23.25 6.92 -1.01
N CYS A 247 -22.27 6.97 -0.09
CA CYS A 247 -22.30 6.30 1.20
C CYS A 247 -22.33 4.77 1.14
N ALA A 248 -21.89 4.17 0.04
CA ALA A 248 -21.66 2.74 -0.02
C ALA A 248 -20.46 2.35 0.84
N VAL A 249 -19.37 3.14 0.79
CA VAL A 249 -18.17 2.91 1.60
C VAL A 249 -17.73 4.23 2.23
N PHE A 250 -17.40 4.23 3.51
CA PHE A 250 -16.91 5.45 4.17
C PHE A 250 -15.77 5.18 5.16
N PRO A 251 -14.86 6.15 5.35
CA PRO A 251 -13.76 6.01 6.29
C PRO A 251 -14.08 6.55 7.69
N VAL A 252 -13.45 5.96 8.68
CA VAL A 252 -13.31 6.49 10.04
C VAL A 252 -11.88 6.35 10.54
N VAL A 253 -11.44 7.29 11.37
CA VAL A 253 -10.16 7.22 12.07
C VAL A 253 -10.41 6.96 13.54
N ILE A 254 -9.87 5.88 14.09
CA ILE A 254 -9.95 5.56 15.52
C ILE A 254 -8.59 5.77 16.18
N ARG A 255 -8.59 6.37 17.37
CA ARG A 255 -7.37 6.71 18.12
C ARG A 255 -7.39 6.24 19.57
N ASP A 256 -6.22 6.20 20.18
CA ASP A 256 -6.05 6.07 21.63
C ASP A 256 -6.24 7.42 22.37
N LYS A 257 -6.24 8.56 21.67
CA LYS A 257 -6.46 9.90 22.23
C LYS A 257 -7.35 10.75 21.32
N GLY A 258 -8.10 11.68 21.92
CA GLY A 258 -8.98 12.61 21.21
C GLY A 258 -10.37 12.65 21.82
N ARG A 259 -11.04 13.82 21.71
CA ARG A 259 -12.42 14.00 22.21
C ARG A 259 -13.47 13.45 21.24
N LYS A 260 -13.17 13.44 19.95
CA LYS A 260 -14.04 12.93 18.88
C LYS A 260 -13.44 11.65 18.33
N ASN A 261 -14.03 10.51 18.69
CA ASN A 261 -13.49 9.20 18.39
C ASN A 261 -14.65 8.19 18.34
N PRO A 262 -14.94 7.54 17.20
CA PRO A 262 -14.27 7.66 15.91
C PRO A 262 -14.33 9.09 15.33
N TYR A 263 -13.26 9.50 14.65
CA TYR A 263 -13.21 10.75 13.89
C TYR A 263 -13.59 10.49 12.44
N SER A 264 -14.64 11.13 11.95
CA SER A 264 -14.98 11.13 10.53
C SER A 264 -15.64 12.42 10.10
N ILE A 265 -15.30 12.84 8.89
CA ILE A 265 -15.90 13.98 8.19
C ILE A 265 -16.85 13.53 7.07
N SER A 266 -16.98 12.22 6.85
CA SER A 266 -17.85 11.66 5.82
C SER A 266 -19.30 12.06 6.10
N ARG A 267 -20.04 12.42 5.04
CA ARG A 267 -21.47 12.72 5.12
C ARG A 267 -22.30 11.53 5.60
N CYS A 268 -21.79 10.32 5.42
CA CYS A 268 -22.43 9.05 5.77
C CYS A 268 -22.37 8.76 7.27
N PHE A 269 -21.30 9.22 7.93
CA PHE A 269 -21.11 9.08 9.37
C PHE A 269 -20.28 10.25 9.88
N LYS A 270 -20.94 11.36 10.21
CA LYS A 270 -20.26 12.63 10.52
C LYS A 270 -20.11 12.85 12.01
N THR A 271 -18.89 12.76 12.54
CA THR A 271 -18.56 13.08 13.94
C THR A 271 -17.77 14.37 14.08
N ALA A 272 -17.13 14.83 12.99
CA ALA A 272 -16.30 16.01 12.95
C ALA A 272 -16.62 16.93 11.76
N LYS A 273 -16.15 18.18 11.86
CA LYS A 273 -16.09 19.14 10.75
C LYS A 273 -14.61 19.45 10.51
N SER A 274 -14.17 19.43 9.27
CA SER A 274 -12.85 19.92 8.87
C SER A 274 -13.01 21.28 8.22
N THR A 275 -12.15 22.23 8.60
CA THR A 275 -12.08 23.56 7.96
C THR A 275 -11.11 23.58 6.78
N ARG A 276 -10.29 22.53 6.61
CA ARG A 276 -9.24 22.46 5.58
C ARG A 276 -9.60 21.55 4.41
N LEU A 277 -10.49 20.59 4.62
CA LEU A 277 -10.89 19.60 3.62
C LEU A 277 -12.41 19.42 3.63
N SER A 278 -12.99 19.33 2.42
CA SER A 278 -14.32 18.77 2.21
C SER A 278 -14.19 17.41 1.52
N GLU A 279 -15.17 16.54 1.75
CA GLU A 279 -15.22 15.20 1.15
C GLU A 279 -15.15 15.25 -0.39
N GLU A 280 -15.97 16.10 -1.02
CA GLU A 280 -15.95 16.34 -2.47
C GLU A 280 -14.56 16.73 -3.00
N LYS A 281 -13.88 17.65 -2.30
CA LYS A 281 -12.53 18.08 -2.66
C LYS A 281 -11.52 16.94 -2.53
N ILE A 282 -11.59 16.14 -1.47
CA ILE A 282 -10.71 14.99 -1.25
C ILE A 282 -10.86 13.99 -2.41
N LEU A 283 -12.09 13.61 -2.76
CA LEU A 283 -12.36 12.61 -3.79
C LEU A 283 -11.81 13.04 -5.17
N LYS A 284 -12.01 14.33 -5.54
CA LYS A 284 -11.45 14.88 -6.77
C LYS A 284 -9.91 14.93 -6.75
N GLU A 285 -9.33 15.40 -5.64
CA GLU A 285 -7.88 15.53 -5.51
C GLU A 285 -7.16 14.18 -5.46
N ILE A 286 -7.79 13.11 -4.95
CA ILE A 286 -7.22 11.75 -4.95
C ILE A 286 -6.97 11.27 -6.38
N LYS A 287 -7.95 11.38 -7.29
CA LYS A 287 -7.80 11.00 -8.70
C LYS A 287 -6.62 11.75 -9.33
N LEU A 288 -6.57 13.07 -9.14
CA LEU A 288 -5.48 13.92 -9.65
C LEU A 288 -4.10 13.56 -9.08
N ALA A 289 -4.01 13.32 -7.77
CA ALA A 289 -2.77 13.00 -7.10
C ALA A 289 -2.20 11.64 -7.54
N ALA A 290 -3.05 10.61 -7.62
CA ALA A 290 -2.65 9.29 -8.10
C ALA A 290 -2.13 9.36 -9.54
N THR A 291 -2.86 10.04 -10.43
CA THR A 291 -2.45 10.23 -11.84
C THR A 291 -1.13 10.97 -11.93
N HIS A 292 -0.98 12.11 -11.24
CA HIS A 292 0.26 12.89 -11.28
C HIS A 292 1.50 12.09 -10.86
N LEU A 293 1.38 11.29 -9.78
CA LEU A 293 2.49 10.47 -9.28
C LEU A 293 2.85 9.35 -10.27
N ILE A 294 1.87 8.70 -10.90
CA ILE A 294 2.11 7.65 -11.91
C ILE A 294 2.76 8.22 -13.17
N LEU A 295 2.22 9.33 -13.70
CA LEU A 295 2.77 9.99 -14.88
C LEU A 295 4.22 10.44 -14.69
N SER A 296 4.63 10.68 -13.43
CA SER A 296 6.01 11.02 -13.09
C SER A 296 6.99 9.85 -13.24
N MET A 297 6.54 8.59 -13.18
CA MET A 297 7.35 7.38 -13.36
C MET A 297 7.16 6.70 -14.72
N LEU A 298 6.13 7.11 -15.46
CA LEU A 298 5.71 6.46 -16.69
C LEU A 298 6.82 6.42 -17.75
N ASN A 299 7.08 5.23 -18.29
CA ASN A 299 8.00 5.03 -19.39
C ASN A 299 7.27 4.91 -20.72
N LEU A 300 7.03 6.05 -21.38
CA LEU A 300 6.32 6.10 -22.65
C LEU A 300 7.06 5.42 -23.81
N LYS A 301 8.35 5.05 -23.65
CA LYS A 301 9.05 4.22 -24.65
C LYS A 301 8.44 2.84 -24.86
N LYS A 302 7.68 2.34 -23.87
CA LYS A 302 6.94 1.07 -23.99
C LYS A 302 5.70 1.20 -24.88
N VAL A 303 5.14 2.40 -24.97
CA VAL A 303 3.99 2.73 -25.83
C VAL A 303 4.48 3.10 -27.23
N ASP A 304 5.55 3.90 -27.29
CA ASP A 304 6.13 4.40 -28.52
C ASP A 304 7.65 4.34 -28.41
N SER A 305 8.28 3.39 -29.10
CA SER A 305 9.74 3.17 -29.02
C SER A 305 10.56 4.38 -29.48
N SER A 306 9.97 5.29 -30.27
CA SER A 306 10.58 6.55 -30.68
C SER A 306 10.46 7.67 -29.63
N TRP A 307 9.80 7.40 -28.49
CA TRP A 307 9.58 8.42 -27.46
C TRP A 307 10.89 8.89 -26.85
N ASP A 308 11.18 10.18 -27.02
CA ASP A 308 12.33 10.84 -26.44
C ASP A 308 11.95 12.20 -25.84
N ARG A 309 12.96 12.94 -25.36
CA ARG A 309 12.73 14.23 -24.70
C ARG A 309 12.24 15.31 -25.68
N GLU A 310 12.64 15.25 -26.94
CA GLU A 310 12.21 16.23 -27.94
C GLU A 310 10.75 15.98 -28.32
N LYS A 311 10.37 14.72 -28.55
CA LYS A 311 8.97 14.32 -28.77
C LYS A 311 8.08 14.61 -27.56
N GLU A 312 8.57 14.35 -26.34
CA GLU A 312 7.85 14.68 -25.11
C GLU A 312 7.57 16.18 -25.00
N LYS A 313 8.55 17.04 -25.28
CA LYS A 313 8.34 18.50 -25.32
C LYS A 313 7.43 18.92 -26.47
N ALA A 314 7.55 18.31 -27.64
CA ALA A 314 6.74 18.69 -28.80
C ALA A 314 5.24 18.39 -28.58
N LEU A 315 4.93 17.22 -28.04
CA LEU A 315 3.54 16.78 -27.85
C LEU A 315 2.94 17.25 -26.52
N CYS A 316 3.72 17.22 -25.44
CA CYS A 316 3.26 17.51 -24.08
C CYS A 316 3.80 18.83 -23.52
N GLY A 317 4.40 19.67 -24.37
CA GLY A 317 4.96 20.96 -23.99
C GLY A 317 3.93 22.09 -24.03
N SER A 318 3.96 22.94 -23.01
CA SER A 318 3.30 24.25 -23.03
C SER A 318 4.11 25.24 -22.20
N GLY A 319 4.31 26.46 -22.72
CA GLY A 319 5.11 27.50 -22.03
C GLY A 319 6.55 27.07 -21.70
N GLY A 320 7.19 26.28 -22.59
CA GLY A 320 8.56 25.77 -22.41
C GLY A 320 8.69 24.63 -21.38
N LYS A 321 7.58 24.01 -20.97
CA LYS A 321 7.52 23.00 -19.90
C LYS A 321 6.74 21.77 -20.35
N VAL A 322 7.19 20.58 -19.94
CA VAL A 322 6.40 19.33 -20.12
C VAL A 322 5.32 19.28 -19.04
N VAL A 323 4.06 19.47 -19.43
CA VAL A 323 2.98 19.84 -18.50
C VAL A 323 2.76 18.78 -17.41
N PHE A 324 2.68 17.50 -17.78
CA PHE A 324 2.40 16.41 -16.83
C PHE A 324 3.53 16.14 -15.81
N ARG A 325 4.73 16.71 -16.03
CA ARG A 325 5.86 16.63 -15.10
C ARG A 325 5.76 17.65 -13.96
N TYR A 326 4.77 18.55 -13.99
CA TYR A 326 4.53 19.54 -12.93
C TYR A 326 3.34 19.13 -12.08
N VAL A 327 3.34 19.59 -10.82
CA VAL A 327 2.22 19.37 -9.91
C VAL A 327 1.00 20.14 -10.43
N PRO A 328 -0.16 19.48 -10.61
CA PRO A 328 -1.41 20.13 -11.00
C PRO A 328 -1.78 21.31 -10.10
N GLU A 329 -2.36 22.37 -10.66
CA GLU A 329 -2.71 23.58 -9.91
C GLU A 329 -3.68 23.31 -8.75
N ALA A 330 -4.68 22.45 -8.98
CA ALA A 330 -5.63 22.04 -7.95
C ALA A 330 -4.95 21.45 -6.71
N LEU A 331 -3.82 20.73 -6.86
CA LEU A 331 -3.04 20.18 -5.75
C LEU A 331 -2.11 21.22 -5.10
N ARG A 332 -1.74 22.29 -5.82
CA ARG A 332 -0.87 23.37 -5.29
C ARG A 332 -1.65 24.40 -4.48
N ASN A 333 -2.90 24.67 -4.85
CA ASN A 333 -3.70 25.71 -4.20
C ASN A 333 -4.29 25.21 -2.87
N LYS A 334 -3.46 25.22 -1.83
CA LYS A 334 -3.82 24.83 -0.47
C LYS A 334 -4.04 26.02 0.47
N GLY A 335 -4.03 27.26 -0.05
CA GLY A 335 -4.15 28.49 0.73
C GLY A 335 -2.88 28.90 1.47
N TYR A 336 -1.73 28.31 1.14
CA TYR A 336 -0.42 28.64 1.71
C TYR A 336 0.73 28.39 0.71
N THR A 337 1.85 29.08 0.91
CA THR A 337 3.03 29.00 0.02
C THR A 337 3.80 27.70 0.23
N LEU A 338 3.92 26.87 -0.79
CA LEU A 338 4.67 25.59 -0.73
C LEU A 338 6.17 25.72 -1.05
N ASN A 339 6.76 26.91 -0.86
CA ASN A 339 8.16 27.18 -1.13
C ASN A 339 8.98 27.13 0.19
N PRO A 340 9.89 26.15 0.38
CA PRO A 340 10.66 26.00 1.61
C PRO A 340 11.66 27.13 1.88
N HIS A 341 11.97 27.99 0.90
CA HIS A 341 12.81 29.18 1.11
C HIS A 341 12.06 30.32 1.80
N VAL A 342 10.74 30.39 1.62
CA VAL A 342 9.92 31.51 2.08
C VAL A 342 8.98 31.07 3.21
N ASN A 343 8.43 29.86 3.14
CA ASN A 343 7.50 29.36 4.14
C ASN A 343 8.23 28.58 5.24
N THR A 344 8.24 29.16 6.45
CA THR A 344 8.72 28.52 7.69
C THR A 344 7.60 27.94 8.54
N SER A 345 6.34 28.07 8.11
CA SER A 345 5.15 27.51 8.78
C SER A 345 4.77 26.14 8.20
N TYR A 346 3.87 25.43 8.88
CA TYR A 346 3.32 24.16 8.38
C TYR A 346 2.78 24.30 6.93
N PRO A 347 3.01 23.30 6.04
CA PRO A 347 3.72 22.04 6.30
C PRO A 347 5.25 22.17 6.22
N CYS A 348 5.80 23.22 5.59
CA CYS A 348 7.24 23.37 5.34
C CYS A 348 8.09 23.48 6.62
N GLY A 349 7.59 24.19 7.64
CA GLY A 349 8.26 24.41 8.92
C GLY A 349 8.54 23.14 9.72
N SER A 350 7.66 22.14 9.59
CA SER A 350 7.77 20.85 10.27
C SER A 350 8.17 19.72 9.33
N CYS A 351 8.47 20.01 8.05
CA CYS A 351 8.79 19.00 7.05
C CYS A 351 10.26 18.61 7.12
N ARG A 352 10.53 17.32 7.36
CA ARG A 352 11.89 16.75 7.37
C ARG A 352 12.55 16.74 5.99
N LEU A 353 11.77 16.92 4.93
CA LEU A 353 12.23 16.94 3.54
C LEU A 353 12.49 18.35 3.01
N LYS A 354 12.59 19.35 3.88
CA LYS A 354 12.84 20.75 3.49
C LYS A 354 14.08 20.90 2.60
N GLU A 355 15.21 20.28 2.98
CA GLU A 355 16.45 20.37 2.20
C GLU A 355 16.37 19.62 0.86
N ALA A 356 15.73 18.45 0.84
CA ALA A 356 15.47 17.74 -0.43
C ALA A 356 14.57 18.56 -1.35
N CYS A 357 13.57 19.25 -0.79
CA CYS A 357 12.67 20.13 -1.52
C CYS A 357 13.43 21.32 -2.14
N LYS A 358 14.27 22.00 -1.35
CA LYS A 358 15.15 23.06 -1.87
C LYS A 358 16.02 22.54 -3.01
N PHE A 359 16.66 21.38 -2.81
CA PHE A 359 17.56 20.77 -3.78
C PHE A 359 16.85 20.43 -5.11
N TYR A 360 15.75 19.68 -5.08
CA TYR A 360 15.16 19.16 -6.32
C TYR A 360 14.17 20.09 -7.01
N LEU A 361 13.51 20.98 -6.27
CA LEU A 361 12.35 21.72 -6.77
C LEU A 361 12.58 23.23 -6.84
N PHE A 362 13.49 23.76 -6.02
CA PHE A 362 13.69 25.21 -5.89
C PHE A 362 15.13 25.67 -6.17
N SER A 363 16.04 24.74 -6.46
CA SER A 363 17.37 25.08 -6.99
C SER A 363 17.31 25.12 -8.53
N LYS A 364 17.87 26.17 -9.14
CA LYS A 364 18.07 26.23 -10.59
C LYS A 364 19.40 25.56 -10.94
N GLN A 365 19.51 24.25 -10.71
CA GLN A 365 20.70 23.51 -11.10
C GLN A 365 20.58 23.09 -12.57
N ASN A 366 21.59 23.44 -13.38
CA ASN A 366 21.76 22.86 -14.71
C ASN A 366 22.12 21.38 -14.56
N PRO A 367 21.54 20.47 -15.37
CA PRO A 367 21.74 19.04 -15.23
C PRO A 367 23.18 18.64 -15.61
N ASP A 368 24.02 18.45 -14.61
CA ASP A 368 25.38 17.93 -14.76
C ASP A 368 25.40 16.40 -14.90
N GLU A 369 26.61 15.84 -15.04
CA GLU A 369 26.81 14.40 -15.25
C GLU A 369 26.19 13.55 -14.11
N VAL A 370 26.38 13.97 -12.85
CA VAL A 370 25.83 13.28 -11.67
C VAL A 370 24.31 13.32 -11.69
N HIS A 371 23.71 14.45 -12.05
CA HIS A 371 22.26 14.59 -12.19
C HIS A 371 21.71 13.67 -13.30
N GLN A 372 22.38 13.63 -14.46
CA GLN A 372 22.00 12.75 -15.57
C GLN A 372 22.14 11.27 -15.21
N LEU A 373 23.21 10.89 -14.51
CA LEU A 373 23.41 9.53 -14.01
C LEU A 373 22.31 9.14 -13.02
N ALA A 374 21.99 10.00 -12.05
CA ALA A 374 20.96 9.73 -11.06
C ALA A 374 19.59 9.51 -11.71
N TRP A 375 19.19 10.34 -12.68
CA TRP A 375 17.93 10.14 -13.41
C TRP A 375 17.93 8.87 -14.26
N ARG A 376 19.01 8.57 -14.98
CA ARG A 376 19.12 7.31 -15.74
C ARG A 376 18.96 6.10 -14.82
N THR A 377 19.56 6.13 -13.63
CA THR A 377 19.44 5.05 -12.65
C THR A 377 18.01 4.96 -12.09
N ARG A 378 17.34 6.09 -11.80
CA ARG A 378 15.93 6.09 -11.36
C ARG A 378 15.01 5.43 -12.39
N TYR A 379 15.14 5.77 -13.67
CA TYR A 379 14.33 5.14 -14.72
C TYR A 379 14.58 3.64 -14.86
N ARG A 380 15.81 3.16 -14.60
CA ARG A 380 16.09 1.71 -14.51
C ARG A 380 15.37 1.08 -13.33
N VAL A 381 15.42 1.70 -12.15
CA VAL A 381 14.70 1.25 -10.95
C VAL A 381 13.19 1.22 -11.19
N TYR A 382 12.61 2.22 -11.87
CA TYR A 382 11.20 2.17 -12.25
C TYR A 382 10.91 0.98 -13.19
N GLY A 383 11.77 0.70 -14.18
CA GLY A 383 11.62 -0.49 -15.01
C GLY A 383 11.62 -1.80 -14.22
N VAL A 384 12.48 -1.92 -13.20
CA VAL A 384 12.51 -3.08 -12.28
C VAL A 384 11.21 -3.17 -11.47
N ARG A 385 10.73 -2.04 -10.92
CA ARG A 385 9.44 -1.96 -10.20
C ARG A 385 8.27 -2.40 -11.07
N GLU A 386 8.26 -1.96 -12.32
CA GLU A 386 7.21 -2.31 -13.28
C GLU A 386 7.19 -3.84 -13.51
N ASN A 387 8.35 -4.45 -13.70
CA ASN A 387 8.46 -5.91 -13.82
C ASN A 387 8.04 -6.63 -12.51
N ALA A 388 8.32 -6.05 -11.34
CA ALA A 388 7.93 -6.62 -10.06
C ALA A 388 6.40 -6.64 -9.85
N LEU A 389 5.68 -5.67 -10.40
CA LEU A 389 4.21 -5.57 -10.34
C LEU A 389 3.49 -6.26 -11.50
N LEU A 390 4.23 -6.67 -12.53
CA LEU A 390 3.68 -7.29 -13.74
C LEU A 390 2.86 -8.57 -13.48
N PRO A 391 3.20 -9.45 -12.53
CA PRO A 391 2.36 -10.61 -12.21
C PRO A 391 0.97 -10.20 -11.72
N PHE A 392 0.90 -9.21 -10.82
CA PHE A 392 -0.36 -8.67 -10.29
C PHE A 392 -1.18 -7.97 -11.38
N TYR A 393 -0.52 -7.23 -12.27
CA TYR A 393 -1.16 -6.61 -13.42
C TYR A 393 -1.71 -7.65 -14.40
N SER A 394 -1.00 -8.76 -14.61
CA SER A 394 -1.43 -9.86 -15.48
C SER A 394 -2.70 -10.53 -14.94
N ILE A 395 -2.75 -10.84 -13.64
CA ILE A 395 -3.94 -11.44 -13.02
C ILE A 395 -5.10 -10.45 -12.88
N ALA A 396 -4.85 -9.13 -12.77
CA ALA A 396 -5.91 -8.12 -12.72
C ALA A 396 -6.77 -8.11 -13.99
N LYS A 397 -6.19 -8.48 -15.14
CA LYS A 397 -6.89 -8.64 -16.43
C LYS A 397 -7.70 -9.94 -16.51
N MET A 398 -7.62 -10.78 -15.50
CA MET A 398 -8.34 -12.05 -15.41
C MET A 398 -9.43 -11.94 -14.35
N SER A 399 -10.49 -12.75 -14.47
CA SER A 399 -11.45 -12.91 -13.37
C SER A 399 -10.88 -13.82 -12.29
N TRP A 400 -10.46 -15.02 -12.69
CA TRP A 400 -9.89 -16.05 -11.82
C TRP A 400 -8.87 -16.93 -12.56
N VAL A 401 -7.92 -17.50 -11.82
CA VAL A 401 -6.95 -18.49 -12.34
C VAL A 401 -7.50 -19.90 -12.08
N ARG A 402 -7.67 -20.71 -13.13
CA ARG A 402 -8.27 -22.06 -13.05
C ARG A 402 -7.28 -23.22 -13.15
N GLY A 403 -5.99 -22.93 -13.22
CA GLY A 403 -4.93 -23.91 -13.38
C GLY A 403 -3.56 -23.24 -13.48
N PHE A 404 -2.54 -24.00 -13.85
CA PHE A 404 -1.21 -23.44 -14.05
C PHE A 404 -1.16 -22.51 -15.26
N ILE A 405 -0.62 -21.31 -15.06
CA ILE A 405 -0.36 -20.35 -16.11
C ILE A 405 1.02 -19.71 -15.94
N ARG A 406 1.67 -19.43 -17.07
CA ARG A 406 2.85 -18.56 -17.12
C ARG A 406 2.39 -17.14 -17.40
N LEU A 407 2.71 -16.23 -16.49
CA LEU A 407 2.37 -14.82 -16.59
C LEU A 407 3.45 -14.06 -17.38
N GLU A 408 3.11 -12.84 -17.79
CA GLU A 408 4.09 -11.93 -18.39
C GLU A 408 5.27 -11.70 -17.42
N GLY A 409 6.48 -11.60 -17.97
CA GLY A 409 7.71 -11.47 -17.17
C GLY A 409 8.22 -12.80 -16.58
N GLY A 410 7.60 -13.93 -16.90
CA GLY A 410 8.09 -15.27 -16.52
C GLY A 410 7.75 -15.70 -15.09
N ALA A 411 6.85 -14.97 -14.42
CA ALA A 411 6.22 -15.41 -13.19
C ALA A 411 5.21 -16.52 -13.47
N ARG A 412 4.87 -17.29 -12.44
CA ARG A 412 3.91 -18.40 -12.51
C ARG A 412 2.74 -18.13 -11.59
N ALA A 413 1.55 -18.54 -12.00
CA ALA A 413 0.41 -18.67 -11.12
C ALA A 413 -0.15 -20.09 -11.22
N ASP A 414 -0.66 -20.60 -10.11
CA ASP A 414 -1.26 -21.91 -10.05
C ASP A 414 -2.51 -21.91 -9.16
N PHE A 415 -3.47 -22.76 -9.50
CA PHE A 415 -4.70 -22.98 -8.74
C PHE A 415 -4.54 -24.21 -7.86
N PHE A 416 -5.02 -24.12 -6.62
CA PHE A 416 -5.01 -25.17 -5.63
C PHE A 416 -6.42 -25.44 -5.13
N GLU A 417 -6.73 -26.72 -4.92
CA GLU A 417 -8.04 -27.16 -4.49
C GLU A 417 -8.31 -26.75 -3.04
N ARG A 418 -7.28 -26.86 -2.20
CA ARG A 418 -7.34 -26.47 -0.80
C ARG A 418 -6.04 -25.88 -0.24
N ILE A 419 -6.15 -25.17 0.88
CA ILE A 419 -5.06 -24.73 1.74
C ILE A 419 -5.28 -25.27 3.15
N GLU A 420 -4.22 -25.79 3.75
CA GLU A 420 -4.17 -26.24 5.14
C GLU A 420 -3.08 -25.45 5.87
N VAL A 421 -3.34 -24.96 7.07
CA VAL A 421 -2.36 -24.22 7.86
C VAL A 421 -1.81 -25.15 8.94
N ASP A 422 -0.49 -25.18 9.08
CA ASP A 422 0.17 -25.94 10.14
C ASP A 422 -0.02 -25.22 11.48
N GLU A 423 -0.46 -25.92 12.53
CA GLU A 423 -0.72 -25.31 13.84
C GLU A 423 0.55 -25.09 14.69
N GLU A 424 1.61 -25.85 14.41
CA GLU A 424 2.87 -25.82 15.15
C GLU A 424 3.94 -24.99 14.45
N GLU A 425 3.93 -25.00 13.11
CA GLU A 425 4.87 -24.27 12.28
C GLU A 425 4.21 -23.08 11.58
N LEU A 426 4.97 -22.02 11.31
CA LEU A 426 4.49 -20.83 10.58
C LEU A 426 4.39 -21.12 9.06
N LYS A 427 3.64 -22.16 8.69
CA LYS A 427 3.55 -22.69 7.33
C LYS A 427 2.10 -22.96 6.92
N ALA A 428 1.89 -23.00 5.61
CA ALA A 428 0.65 -23.47 5.02
C ALA A 428 0.95 -24.34 3.79
N ASP A 429 0.16 -25.38 3.61
CA ASP A 429 0.21 -26.32 2.51
C ASP A 429 -0.87 -25.99 1.49
N LEU A 430 -0.46 -25.71 0.25
CA LEU A 430 -1.36 -25.58 -0.89
C LEU A 430 -1.43 -26.93 -1.61
N ILE A 431 -2.63 -27.49 -1.70
CA ILE A 431 -2.83 -28.89 -2.13
C ILE A 431 -3.74 -28.95 -3.35
N ARG A 432 -3.38 -29.81 -4.31
CA ARG A 432 -4.19 -30.17 -5.48
C ARG A 432 -3.80 -31.53 -6.02
N SER A 433 -4.62 -32.12 -6.89
CA SER A 433 -4.21 -33.29 -7.66
C SER A 433 -3.08 -32.97 -8.66
N VAL A 434 -2.25 -33.97 -8.93
CA VAL A 434 -1.28 -33.96 -10.04
C VAL A 434 -2.06 -34.00 -11.37
N ARG A 435 -1.65 -33.19 -12.33
CA ARG A 435 -2.27 -33.12 -13.66
C ARG A 435 -1.69 -34.16 -14.59
N GLU A 436 -2.48 -34.66 -15.55
CA GLU A 436 -2.03 -35.61 -16.58
C GLU A 436 -0.75 -35.15 -17.34
N GLU A 437 -0.59 -33.85 -17.57
CA GLU A 437 0.62 -33.30 -18.18
C GLU A 437 1.87 -33.46 -17.30
N GLU A 438 1.72 -33.31 -15.99
CA GLU A 438 2.79 -33.45 -15.00
C GLU A 438 3.18 -34.92 -14.82
N GLU A 439 2.20 -35.84 -14.90
CA GLU A 439 2.45 -37.28 -14.92
C GLU A 439 3.27 -37.69 -16.13
N ARG A 440 2.88 -37.24 -17.32
CA ARG A 440 3.60 -37.54 -18.57
C ARG A 440 5.02 -36.98 -18.59
N ARG A 441 5.24 -35.81 -17.98
CA ARG A 441 6.54 -35.12 -17.98
C ARG A 441 7.43 -35.51 -16.80
N GLY A 442 6.87 -36.06 -15.74
CA GLY A 442 7.56 -36.30 -14.47
C GLY A 442 7.98 -35.02 -13.73
N VAL A 443 7.44 -33.84 -14.11
CA VAL A 443 7.82 -32.54 -13.54
C VAL A 443 6.58 -31.74 -13.13
N PRO A 444 6.47 -31.32 -11.85
CA PRO A 444 5.40 -30.43 -11.40
C PRO A 444 5.41 -29.07 -12.12
N LEU A 445 4.23 -28.66 -12.58
CA LEU A 445 3.96 -27.36 -13.18
C LEU A 445 3.24 -26.48 -12.14
N THR A 446 4.05 -25.85 -11.29
CA THR A 446 3.55 -24.96 -10.24
C THR A 446 4.53 -23.81 -9.97
N VAL A 447 4.23 -23.00 -8.96
CA VAL A 447 5.11 -21.96 -8.42
C VAL A 447 6.45 -22.55 -7.95
N ARG A 448 7.55 -21.81 -8.12
CA ARG A 448 8.90 -22.35 -7.86
C ARG A 448 9.30 -22.28 -6.39
N GLU A 449 10.03 -23.30 -5.94
CA GLU A 449 10.78 -23.28 -4.69
C GLU A 449 11.72 -22.07 -4.62
N GLY A 450 11.87 -21.50 -3.43
CA GLY A 450 12.67 -20.31 -3.15
C GLY A 450 12.09 -19.00 -3.68
N LYS A 451 10.88 -19.00 -4.26
CA LYS A 451 10.22 -17.77 -4.72
C LYS A 451 9.23 -17.23 -3.68
N PRO A 452 9.17 -15.89 -3.51
CA PRO A 452 8.05 -15.26 -2.83
C PRO A 452 6.74 -15.55 -3.58
N VAL A 453 5.68 -15.81 -2.83
CA VAL A 453 4.36 -16.12 -3.39
C VAL A 453 3.30 -15.32 -2.66
N THR A 454 2.30 -14.85 -3.41
CA THR A 454 1.07 -14.28 -2.86
C THR A 454 -0.07 -15.25 -3.09
N ILE A 455 -0.71 -15.64 -2.00
CA ILE A 455 -1.86 -16.54 -1.94
C ILE A 455 -3.12 -15.68 -1.97
N PHE A 456 -4.03 -15.91 -2.92
CA PHE A 456 -5.32 -15.23 -3.06
C PHE A 456 -6.45 -16.20 -2.71
N LEU A 457 -7.38 -15.75 -1.85
CA LEU A 457 -8.55 -16.52 -1.41
C LEU A 457 -9.80 -16.18 -2.23
N GLY A 458 -10.74 -17.13 -2.33
CA GLY A 458 -11.97 -17.00 -3.13
C GLY A 458 -13.06 -16.11 -2.54
N ASP A 459 -12.74 -14.89 -2.10
CA ASP A 459 -13.69 -14.00 -1.40
C ASP A 459 -14.10 -12.73 -2.17
N SER A 460 -13.64 -12.58 -3.43
CA SER A 460 -13.94 -11.49 -4.35
C SER A 460 -14.17 -12.03 -5.77
N GLU A 461 -14.98 -11.34 -6.57
CA GLU A 461 -15.21 -11.70 -7.98
C GLU A 461 -13.97 -11.49 -8.86
N GLU A 462 -13.21 -10.41 -8.59
CA GLU A 462 -11.93 -10.15 -9.24
C GLU A 462 -10.81 -10.60 -8.31
N ILE A 463 -9.98 -11.55 -8.78
CA ILE A 463 -8.86 -12.13 -8.01
C ILE A 463 -7.92 -11.07 -7.41
N ILE A 464 -7.67 -9.98 -8.12
CA ILE A 464 -6.74 -8.94 -7.67
C ILE A 464 -7.22 -8.21 -6.41
N TYR A 465 -8.53 -8.21 -6.18
CA TYR A 465 -9.13 -7.63 -4.99
C TYR A 465 -9.37 -8.66 -3.89
N SER A 466 -9.16 -9.95 -4.12
CA SER A 466 -9.29 -11.00 -3.10
C SER A 466 -8.39 -10.77 -1.91
N THR A 467 -8.82 -11.27 -0.74
CA THR A 467 -7.95 -11.31 0.44
C THR A 467 -6.72 -12.14 0.13
N SER A 468 -5.54 -11.58 0.41
CA SER A 468 -4.28 -12.18 0.03
C SER A 468 -3.22 -12.15 1.12
N PHE A 469 -2.35 -13.17 1.12
CA PHE A 469 -1.25 -13.32 2.08
C PHE A 469 0.05 -13.63 1.36
N SER A 470 1.15 -13.01 1.78
CA SER A 470 2.46 -13.24 1.18
C SER A 470 3.33 -14.15 2.06
N GLY A 471 3.99 -15.11 1.43
CA GLY A 471 4.96 -16.03 2.04
C GLY A 471 6.06 -16.42 1.05
N ASN A 472 6.85 -17.44 1.38
CA ASN A 472 7.86 -18.00 0.48
C ASN A 472 7.59 -19.48 0.23
N VAL A 473 7.76 -19.93 -1.01
CA VAL A 473 7.64 -21.36 -1.32
C VAL A 473 8.91 -22.07 -0.84
N ASP A 474 8.78 -22.88 0.20
CA ASP A 474 9.90 -23.66 0.74
C ASP A 474 10.16 -24.90 -0.09
N LYS A 475 9.09 -25.66 -0.39
CA LYS A 475 9.17 -26.97 -1.05
C LYS A 475 7.96 -27.25 -1.92
N VAL A 476 8.17 -28.04 -2.96
CA VAL A 476 7.13 -28.66 -3.79
C VAL A 476 7.25 -30.17 -3.67
N LEU A 477 6.27 -30.80 -3.02
CA LEU A 477 6.24 -32.22 -2.74
C LEU A 477 5.18 -32.91 -3.59
N ARG A 478 5.51 -34.11 -4.09
CA ARG A 478 4.55 -35.00 -4.76
C ARG A 478 4.34 -36.24 -3.90
N GLU A 479 3.12 -36.44 -3.46
CA GLU A 479 2.71 -37.54 -2.57
C GLU A 479 1.63 -38.35 -3.29
N GLY A 480 2.04 -39.38 -4.03
CA GLY A 480 1.14 -40.15 -4.90
C GLY A 480 0.52 -39.26 -6.00
N ASP A 481 -0.80 -39.10 -5.93
CA ASP A 481 -1.61 -38.32 -6.87
C ASP A 481 -1.85 -36.87 -6.40
N GLU A 482 -1.31 -36.49 -5.24
CA GLU A 482 -1.38 -35.11 -4.73
C GLU A 482 -0.05 -34.37 -4.93
N LEU A 483 -0.17 -33.09 -5.27
CA LEU A 483 0.92 -32.12 -5.24
C LEU A 483 0.69 -31.15 -4.07
N ARG A 484 1.70 -31.02 -3.22
CA ARG A 484 1.71 -30.13 -2.06
C ARG A 484 2.79 -29.06 -2.24
N VAL A 485 2.41 -27.80 -2.10
CA VAL A 485 3.33 -26.66 -2.11
C VAL A 485 3.35 -26.05 -0.72
N VAL A 486 4.51 -26.16 -0.05
CA VAL A 486 4.71 -25.68 1.31
C VAL A 486 5.11 -24.21 1.26
N VAL A 487 4.33 -23.34 1.91
CA VAL A 487 4.57 -21.90 1.98
C VAL A 487 4.91 -21.49 3.41
N SER A 488 6.09 -20.90 3.62
CA SER A 488 6.53 -20.38 4.92
C SER A 488 6.27 -18.89 5.11
N PHE A 489 6.02 -18.53 6.36
CA PHE A 489 5.77 -17.16 6.80
C PHE A 489 6.81 -16.66 7.81
N GLU A 490 7.95 -17.34 7.94
CA GLU A 490 8.99 -17.00 8.94
C GLU A 490 9.67 -15.64 8.73
N GLY A 491 9.53 -15.05 7.54
CA GLY A 491 10.08 -13.74 7.22
C GLY A 491 9.56 -12.63 8.14
N LYS A 492 10.43 -11.64 8.42
CA LYS A 492 10.14 -10.49 9.30
C LYS A 492 8.81 -9.78 9.01
N PHE A 493 8.36 -9.77 7.75
CA PHE A 493 7.14 -9.09 7.29
C PHE A 493 6.00 -10.04 6.93
N THR A 494 6.19 -11.35 7.06
CA THR A 494 5.20 -12.36 6.69
C THR A 494 4.61 -13.05 7.93
N LYS A 495 5.28 -12.99 9.09
CA LYS A 495 4.78 -13.66 10.31
C LYS A 495 3.37 -13.25 10.71
N LEU A 496 3.04 -11.95 10.69
CA LEU A 496 1.66 -11.52 10.97
C LEU A 496 0.66 -12.11 9.96
N SER A 497 1.06 -12.25 8.69
CA SER A 497 0.19 -12.80 7.64
C SER A 497 -0.23 -14.24 7.95
N TYR A 498 0.63 -15.04 8.59
CA TYR A 498 0.25 -16.38 9.05
C TYR A 498 -0.89 -16.34 10.07
N PHE A 499 -0.78 -15.51 11.12
CA PHE A 499 -1.83 -15.40 12.14
C PHE A 499 -3.15 -14.94 11.55
N LEU A 500 -3.11 -13.95 10.65
CA LEU A 500 -4.29 -13.44 9.96
C LEU A 500 -4.92 -14.49 9.03
N LEU A 501 -4.10 -15.28 8.32
CA LEU A 501 -4.57 -16.36 7.46
C LEU A 501 -5.20 -17.48 8.29
N ARG A 502 -4.50 -17.97 9.31
CA ARG A 502 -4.97 -19.04 10.20
C ARG A 502 -6.30 -18.67 10.85
N ASP A 503 -6.37 -17.48 11.44
CA ASP A 503 -7.59 -16.98 12.08
C ASP A 503 -8.72 -16.72 11.08
N LEU A 504 -8.41 -16.42 9.81
CA LEU A 504 -9.42 -16.26 8.77
C LEU A 504 -9.98 -17.60 8.31
N LEU A 505 -9.14 -18.60 8.13
CA LEU A 505 -9.57 -19.92 7.68
C LEU A 505 -10.34 -20.68 8.76
N SER A 506 -10.01 -20.50 10.04
CA SER A 506 -10.73 -21.13 11.15
C SER A 506 -12.17 -20.65 11.30
N ARG A 507 -12.46 -19.40 10.90
CA ARG A 507 -13.81 -18.80 10.96
C ARG A 507 -14.59 -18.84 9.65
N GLU A 508 -13.90 -18.91 8.51
CA GLU A 508 -14.51 -18.95 7.18
C GLU A 508 -13.96 -20.13 6.38
N GLU A 509 -14.30 -21.36 6.81
CA GLU A 509 -13.78 -22.63 6.25
C GLU A 509 -13.89 -22.71 4.72
N LYS A 510 -14.95 -22.13 4.13
CA LYS A 510 -15.13 -22.08 2.66
C LYS A 510 -13.97 -21.41 1.92
N LEU A 511 -13.22 -20.52 2.57
CA LEU A 511 -12.05 -19.85 1.98
C LEU A 511 -10.81 -20.74 1.92
N SER A 512 -10.84 -21.90 2.59
CA SER A 512 -9.78 -22.91 2.46
C SER A 512 -9.76 -23.54 1.07
N ARG A 513 -10.77 -23.31 0.23
CA ARG A 513 -10.91 -23.97 -1.08
C ARG A 513 -10.71 -23.01 -2.24
N GLY A 514 -10.23 -23.55 -3.35
CA GLY A 514 -10.10 -22.82 -4.61
C GLY A 514 -9.13 -21.64 -4.52
N VAL A 515 -7.93 -21.90 -4.02
CA VAL A 515 -6.92 -20.90 -3.71
C VAL A 515 -6.01 -20.69 -4.92
N VAL A 516 -5.54 -19.46 -5.14
CA VAL A 516 -4.58 -19.17 -6.22
C VAL A 516 -3.28 -18.68 -5.63
N ALA A 517 -2.17 -19.27 -6.04
CA ALA A 517 -0.83 -18.82 -5.68
C ALA A 517 -0.17 -18.14 -6.88
N VAL A 518 0.38 -16.95 -6.66
CA VAL A 518 1.05 -16.15 -7.70
C VAL A 518 2.47 -15.83 -7.26
N GLU A 519 3.46 -16.24 -8.06
CA GLU A 519 4.84 -15.83 -7.83
C GLU A 519 4.93 -14.31 -7.86
N SER A 520 5.51 -13.76 -6.79
CA SER A 520 5.66 -12.33 -6.60
C SER A 520 7.15 -11.97 -6.48
N ASN A 521 7.45 -10.69 -6.70
CA ASN A 521 8.79 -10.17 -6.52
C ASN A 521 8.82 -9.22 -5.32
N VAL A 522 9.95 -9.15 -4.62
CA VAL A 522 10.14 -8.19 -3.54
C VAL A 522 10.32 -6.79 -4.12
N ASP A 523 9.45 -5.86 -3.76
CA ASP A 523 9.57 -4.46 -4.17
C ASP A 523 10.56 -3.71 -3.27
N LEU A 524 11.80 -3.57 -3.74
CA LEU A 524 12.87 -2.81 -3.08
C LEU A 524 13.02 -1.37 -3.60
N THR A 525 12.12 -0.93 -4.49
CA THR A 525 12.25 0.33 -5.24
C THR A 525 12.57 1.51 -4.33
N HIS A 526 11.89 1.65 -3.19
CA HIS A 526 12.10 2.80 -2.33
C HIS A 526 13.50 2.82 -1.71
N ILE A 527 14.07 1.67 -1.35
CA ILE A 527 15.43 1.57 -0.81
C ILE A 527 16.45 1.95 -1.89
N GLU A 528 16.23 1.49 -3.12
CA GLU A 528 17.07 1.83 -4.27
C GLU A 528 17.02 3.33 -4.59
N LEU A 529 15.82 3.93 -4.59
CA LEU A 529 15.64 5.36 -4.80
C LEU A 529 16.29 6.18 -3.66
N MET A 530 16.17 5.74 -2.40
CA MET A 530 16.85 6.36 -1.26
C MET A 530 18.36 6.36 -1.43
N ALA A 531 18.94 5.26 -1.92
CA ALA A 531 20.38 5.17 -2.18
C ALA A 531 20.81 6.15 -3.29
N ILE A 532 20.01 6.27 -4.37
CA ILE A 532 20.27 7.23 -5.45
C ILE A 532 20.16 8.68 -4.94
N ASP A 533 19.13 8.99 -4.16
CA ASP A 533 18.95 10.31 -3.54
C ASP A 533 20.13 10.69 -2.62
N ALA A 534 20.50 9.78 -1.72
CA ALA A 534 21.58 9.99 -0.77
C ALA A 534 22.90 10.23 -1.50
N PHE A 535 23.23 9.41 -2.51
CA PHE A 535 24.41 9.59 -3.33
C PHE A 535 24.39 10.95 -4.06
N GLN A 536 23.31 11.27 -4.76
CA GLN A 536 23.21 12.50 -5.54
C GLN A 536 23.38 13.75 -4.66
N ARG A 537 22.66 13.84 -3.55
CA ARG A 537 22.74 15.01 -2.66
C ARG A 537 24.07 15.10 -1.93
N ALA A 538 24.66 13.98 -1.52
CA ALA A 538 25.97 13.97 -0.86
C ALA A 538 27.09 14.44 -1.80
N VAL A 539 27.15 13.94 -3.04
CA VAL A 539 28.15 14.37 -4.02
C VAL A 539 28.07 15.87 -4.29
N LYS A 540 26.86 16.38 -4.50
CA LYS A 540 26.65 17.82 -4.75
C LYS A 540 27.07 18.66 -3.55
N LYS A 541 26.72 18.24 -2.35
CA LYS A 541 27.12 18.94 -1.12
C LYS A 541 28.64 19.02 -0.99
N LEU A 542 29.35 17.91 -1.17
CA LEU A 542 30.82 17.87 -1.10
C LEU A 542 31.47 18.76 -2.17
N ALA A 543 30.95 18.73 -3.40
CA ALA A 543 31.50 19.53 -4.49
C ALA A 543 31.20 21.04 -4.34
N GLU A 544 29.98 21.41 -3.95
CA GLU A 544 29.50 22.80 -3.95
C GLU A 544 29.80 23.52 -2.63
N GLU A 545 29.71 22.84 -1.47
CA GLU A 545 29.90 23.46 -0.15
C GLU A 545 31.31 23.23 0.40
N GLU A 546 31.94 22.09 0.10
CA GLU A 546 33.26 21.74 0.63
C GLU A 546 34.39 21.95 -0.40
N GLY A 547 34.06 22.27 -1.65
CA GLY A 547 35.03 22.59 -2.71
C GLY A 547 35.79 21.38 -3.25
N TRP A 548 35.27 20.17 -3.05
CA TRP A 548 35.91 18.95 -3.52
C TRP A 548 35.83 18.83 -5.03
N ASN A 549 36.85 18.23 -5.66
CA ASN A 549 36.73 17.84 -7.06
C ASN A 549 35.62 16.77 -7.22
N MET A 550 34.98 16.74 -8.38
CA MET A 550 33.78 15.91 -8.60
C MET A 550 34.06 14.41 -8.47
N GLU A 551 35.23 13.94 -8.88
CA GLU A 551 35.59 12.51 -8.80
C GLU A 551 35.85 12.06 -7.35
N GLU A 552 36.49 12.91 -6.55
CA GLU A 552 36.73 12.65 -5.13
C GLU A 552 35.43 12.71 -4.32
N ALA A 553 34.55 13.67 -4.64
CA ALA A 553 33.20 13.74 -4.08
C ALA A 553 32.38 12.48 -4.41
N LYS A 554 32.43 11.99 -5.66
CA LYS A 554 31.81 10.72 -6.08
C LYS A 554 32.36 9.54 -5.26
N ARG A 555 33.68 9.41 -5.14
CA ARG A 555 34.34 8.32 -4.39
C ARG A 555 33.89 8.29 -2.94
N VAL A 556 33.98 9.43 -2.23
CA VAL A 556 33.65 9.49 -0.80
C VAL A 556 32.15 9.32 -0.55
N ALA A 557 31.30 9.91 -1.38
CA ALA A 557 29.86 9.68 -1.28
C ALA A 557 29.48 8.21 -1.53
N PHE A 558 30.17 7.54 -2.46
CA PHE A 558 29.96 6.11 -2.71
C PHE A 558 30.40 5.24 -1.53
N GLU A 559 31.57 5.50 -0.93
CA GLU A 559 32.05 4.78 0.25
C GLU A 559 31.15 4.99 1.47
N ALA A 560 30.67 6.22 1.69
CA ALA A 560 29.70 6.54 2.74
C ALA A 560 28.34 5.87 2.47
N GLY A 561 27.88 5.89 1.21
CA GLY A 561 26.67 5.21 0.76
C GLY A 561 26.74 3.69 0.93
N TYR A 562 27.90 3.07 0.70
CA TYR A 562 28.12 1.64 0.91
C TYR A 562 27.97 1.25 2.39
N LYS A 563 28.47 2.08 3.33
CA LYS A 563 28.26 1.87 4.78
C LYS A 563 26.79 1.95 5.18
N VAL A 564 26.02 2.85 4.56
CA VAL A 564 24.56 2.96 4.75
C VAL A 564 23.84 1.74 4.16
N LYS A 565 24.18 1.34 2.92
CA LYS A 565 23.66 0.13 2.28
C LYS A 565 23.95 -1.11 3.12
N TRP A 566 25.14 -1.24 3.70
CA TRP A 566 25.52 -2.36 4.56
C TRP A 566 24.74 -2.37 5.89
N ARG A 567 24.47 -1.20 6.50
CA ARG A 567 23.57 -1.09 7.66
C ARG A 567 22.13 -1.45 7.30
N LEU A 568 21.66 -1.04 6.12
CA LEU A 568 20.34 -1.44 5.60
C LEU A 568 20.31 -2.95 5.27
N TYR A 569 21.39 -3.52 4.73
CA TYR A 569 21.56 -4.95 4.47
C TYR A 569 21.47 -5.77 5.76
N ARG A 570 22.04 -5.26 6.88
CA ARG A 570 21.83 -5.84 8.21
C ARG A 570 20.40 -5.72 8.72
N LEU A 571 19.65 -4.69 8.31
CA LEU A 571 18.25 -4.47 8.71
C LEU A 571 17.25 -5.29 7.86
N PHE A 572 17.60 -5.57 6.61
CA PHE A 572 16.74 -6.29 5.64
C PHE A 572 17.16 -7.74 5.41
N GLY A 573 18.28 -8.19 5.99
CA GLY A 573 18.86 -9.51 5.77
C GLY A 573 19.60 -9.64 4.43
N PRO A 574 20.43 -10.68 4.27
CA PRO A 574 20.97 -11.02 2.95
C PRO A 574 19.84 -11.45 2.02
N VAL A 575 19.82 -10.85 0.83
CA VAL A 575 18.97 -11.32 -0.28
C VAL A 575 19.73 -12.48 -0.91
N ILE A 576 19.17 -13.70 -0.83
CA ILE A 576 19.65 -14.86 -1.61
C ILE A 576 19.01 -14.82 -2.99
#